data_AF-A0AAD5CXI2-F1
#
_entry.id   AF-A0AAD5CXI2-F1
#
_cell.length_a   1.000
_cell.length_b   1.000
_cell.length_c   1.000
_cell.angle_alpha   90.00
_cell.angle_beta   90.00
_cell.angle_gamma   90.00
#
_symmetry.space_group_name_H-M   'P 1'
#
loop_
_entity.id
_entity.type
_entity.pdbx_description
1 polymer ?
#
loop_
_entity_poly.entity_id
_entity_poly.type
_entity_poly.pdbx_seq_one_letter_code
_entity_poly.pdbx_strand_id
1 'polypeptide(L)'
;MESELKGILTDLKDLKTSLSDQSHQASIDQIRSRVENLTSLAMVGSTRRSKVKDMSSEVVDSNPYSRLMALQRMGIVENYERIRDFSVAIVGIGGVGSVAAEMLTRCGIGRLLLYDYDTVELANMNRLFFRPE
;
A
#
# COMPACT_ATOMS: atom_id res chain seq x y z
N MET A 1 -10.64 -2.54 -16.76
CA MET A 1 -11.41 -2.08 -15.57
C MET A 1 -11.65 -0.57 -15.58
N GLU A 2 -10.67 0.31 -15.34
CA GLU A 2 -10.93 1.77 -15.29
C GLU A 2 -11.38 2.36 -16.65
N SER A 3 -10.78 1.89 -17.74
CA SER A 3 -11.18 2.26 -19.12
C SER A 3 -12.60 1.79 -19.47
N GLU A 4 -12.96 0.57 -19.06
CA GLU A 4 -14.30 0.00 -19.28
C GLU A 4 -15.37 0.74 -18.46
N LEU A 5 -15.09 1.09 -17.21
CA LEU A 5 -16.00 1.88 -16.36
C LEU A 5 -16.25 3.28 -16.93
N LYS A 6 -15.21 3.93 -17.47
CA LYS A 6 -15.35 5.22 -18.19
C LYS A 6 -16.16 5.07 -19.48
N GLY A 7 -16.00 3.95 -20.20
CA GLY A 7 -16.83 3.60 -21.36
C GLY A 7 -18.30 3.50 -20.99
N ILE A 8 -18.65 2.71 -19.98
CA ILE A 8 -20.03 2.51 -19.50
C ILE A 8 -20.70 3.84 -19.08
N LEU A 9 -19.97 4.73 -18.40
CA LEU A 9 -20.50 6.05 -18.03
C LEU A 9 -20.79 6.95 -19.24
N THR A 10 -20.00 6.80 -20.30
CA THR A 10 -20.20 7.53 -21.56
C THR A 10 -21.41 6.99 -22.30
N ASP A 11 -21.52 5.66 -22.42
CA ASP A 11 -22.66 4.99 -23.05
C ASP A 11 -23.99 5.32 -22.34
N LEU A 12 -24.01 5.36 -21.00
CA LEU A 12 -25.19 5.73 -20.23
C LEU A 12 -25.60 7.20 -20.45
N LYS A 13 -24.63 8.09 -20.68
CA LYS A 13 -24.90 9.50 -20.98
C LYS A 13 -25.54 9.65 -22.35
N ASP A 14 -25.02 8.92 -23.34
CA ASP A 14 -25.55 8.93 -24.71
C ASP A 14 -26.95 8.29 -24.78
N LEU A 15 -27.18 7.23 -24.00
CA LEU A 15 -28.49 6.59 -23.85
C LEU A 15 -29.51 7.53 -23.21
N LYS A 16 -29.10 8.32 -22.21
CA LYS A 16 -29.97 9.33 -21.57
C LYS A 16 -30.40 10.42 -22.55
N THR A 17 -29.50 10.84 -23.44
CA THR A 17 -29.80 11.88 -24.44
C THR A 17 -30.68 11.39 -25.59
N SER A 18 -30.70 10.09 -25.87
CA SER A 18 -31.51 9.50 -26.96
C SER A 18 -32.91 9.07 -26.53
N LEU A 19 -33.17 8.90 -25.23
CA LEU A 19 -34.46 8.49 -24.69
C LEU A 19 -35.20 9.66 -24.00
N SER A 20 -36.40 9.98 -24.50
CA SER A 20 -37.25 11.08 -24.03
C SER A 20 -38.26 10.70 -22.93
N ASP A 21 -38.36 9.41 -22.59
CA ASP A 21 -39.30 8.90 -21.58
C ASP A 21 -38.74 9.07 -20.15
N GLN A 22 -39.52 9.71 -19.27
CA GLN A 22 -39.16 9.95 -17.86
C GLN A 22 -38.86 8.66 -17.09
N SER A 23 -39.53 7.55 -17.40
CA SER A 23 -39.33 6.27 -16.72
C SER A 23 -37.94 5.68 -17.02
N HIS A 24 -37.50 5.78 -18.28
CA HIS A 24 -36.19 5.32 -18.71
C HIS A 24 -35.07 6.21 -18.17
N GLN A 25 -35.29 7.53 -18.10
CA GLN A 25 -34.30 8.46 -17.53
C GLN A 25 -34.00 8.19 -16.05
N ALA A 26 -35.04 7.89 -15.25
CA ALA A 26 -34.86 7.54 -13.84
C ALA A 26 -34.03 6.26 -13.66
N SER A 27 -34.28 5.24 -14.48
CA SER A 27 -33.53 3.98 -14.46
C SER A 27 -32.06 4.17 -14.86
N ILE A 28 -31.80 5.00 -15.87
CA ILE A 28 -30.44 5.34 -16.32
C ILE A 28 -29.67 6.08 -15.22
N ASP A 29 -30.30 7.02 -14.52
CA ASP A 29 -29.69 7.74 -13.41
C ASP A 29 -29.35 6.81 -12.23
N GLN A 30 -30.21 5.83 -11.96
CA GLN A 30 -29.94 4.82 -10.92
C GLN A 30 -28.76 3.91 -11.29
N ILE A 31 -28.66 3.47 -12.55
CA ILE A 31 -27.53 2.66 -13.03
C ILE A 31 -26.24 3.48 -12.97
N ARG A 32 -26.28 4.73 -13.42
CA ARG A 32 -25.12 5.64 -13.35
C ARG A 32 -24.60 5.79 -11.93
N SER A 33 -25.49 6.07 -10.97
CA SER A 33 -25.10 6.18 -9.55
C SER A 33 -24.44 4.91 -9.01
N ARG A 34 -24.93 3.73 -9.40
CA ARG A 34 -24.32 2.44 -9.03
C ARG A 34 -22.92 2.26 -9.63
N VAL A 35 -22.72 2.65 -10.90
CA VAL A 35 -21.42 2.60 -11.57
C VAL A 35 -20.43 3.58 -10.95
N GLU A 36 -20.87 4.78 -10.60
CA GLU A 36 -20.05 5.78 -9.90
C GLU A 36 -19.59 5.27 -8.51
N ASN A 37 -20.48 4.63 -7.76
CA ASN A 37 -20.14 3.99 -6.48
C ASN A 37 -19.17 2.80 -6.63
N LEU A 38 -19.35 1.96 -7.66
CA LEU A 38 -18.40 0.87 -7.94
C LEU A 38 -17.03 1.40 -8.37
N THR A 39 -17.01 2.51 -9.11
CA THR A 39 -15.77 3.18 -9.52
C THR A 39 -15.04 3.72 -8.30
N SER A 40 -15.73 4.39 -7.36
CA SER A 40 -15.10 4.89 -6.14
C SER A 40 -14.54 3.76 -5.28
N LEU A 41 -15.29 2.67 -5.11
CA LEU A 41 -14.82 1.47 -4.41
C LEU A 41 -13.61 0.81 -5.09
N ALA A 42 -13.58 0.74 -6.42
CA ALA A 42 -12.45 0.23 -7.18
C ALA A 42 -11.20 1.13 -7.05
N MET A 43 -11.39 2.45 -6.95
CA MET A 43 -10.30 3.42 -6.75
C MET A 43 -9.72 3.38 -5.33
N VAL A 44 -10.49 2.94 -4.34
CA VAL A 44 -9.99 2.72 -2.96
C VAL A 44 -8.97 1.59 -2.90
N GLY A 45 -9.00 0.65 -3.86
CA GLY A 45 -8.13 -0.53 -3.91
C GLY A 45 -6.65 -0.29 -4.19
N SER A 46 -6.23 0.95 -4.49
CA SER A 46 -4.81 1.27 -4.74
C SER A 46 -4.45 2.69 -4.32
N THR A 47 -4.80 3.09 -3.10
CA THR A 47 -4.14 4.25 -2.49
C THR A 47 -2.74 3.84 -2.05
N ARG A 48 -1.80 3.87 -3.00
CA ARG A 48 -0.38 3.73 -2.69
C ARG A 48 0.00 4.84 -1.73
N ARG A 49 0.22 4.50 -0.46
CA ARG A 49 0.61 5.46 0.59
C ARG A 49 1.81 6.26 0.08
N SER A 50 1.71 7.58 0.12
CA SER A 50 2.82 8.45 -0.27
C SER A 50 4.04 8.17 0.63
N LYS A 51 5.24 8.30 0.08
CA LYS A 51 6.46 8.14 0.87
C LYS A 51 6.50 9.23 1.94
N VAL A 52 6.69 8.81 3.20
CA VAL A 52 6.82 9.72 4.33
C VAL A 52 8.19 10.40 4.27
N LYS A 53 8.21 11.70 3.94
CA LYS A 53 9.43 12.49 3.79
C LYS A 53 10.21 12.59 5.11
N ASP A 54 9.55 13.01 6.17
CA ASP A 54 10.15 13.24 7.49
C ASP A 54 9.49 12.35 8.55
N MET A 55 10.26 11.82 9.50
CA MET A 55 9.77 10.89 10.51
C MET A 55 9.05 11.64 11.64
N SER A 56 7.74 11.86 11.49
CA SER A 56 6.93 12.58 12.48
C SER A 56 6.74 11.80 13.79
N SER A 57 6.75 12.51 14.91
CA SER A 57 6.38 11.97 16.24
C SER A 57 4.88 12.06 16.55
N GLU A 58 4.07 12.60 15.63
CA GLU A 58 2.62 12.72 15.79
C GLU A 58 1.97 11.33 15.96
N VAL A 59 1.09 11.21 16.95
CA VAL A 59 0.44 9.95 17.30
C VAL A 59 -0.93 9.89 16.64
N VAL A 60 -0.95 9.40 15.40
CA VAL A 60 -2.15 9.16 14.60
C VAL A 60 -2.07 7.79 13.94
N ASP A 61 -3.21 7.18 13.64
CA ASP A 61 -3.28 5.85 13.01
C ASP A 61 -2.64 5.83 11.62
N SER A 62 -2.60 6.99 10.95
CA SER A 62 -1.94 7.20 9.67
C SER A 62 -0.42 7.41 9.77
N ASN A 63 0.20 7.36 10.96
CA ASN A 63 1.65 7.47 11.10
C ASN A 63 2.28 6.11 11.46
N PRO A 64 2.97 5.44 10.52
CA PRO A 64 3.59 4.14 10.78
C PRO A 64 4.77 4.21 11.77
N TYR A 65 5.34 5.39 12.02
CA TYR A 65 6.50 5.57 12.89
C TYR A 65 6.13 6.08 14.29
N SER A 66 4.85 6.35 14.57
CA SER A 66 4.40 6.96 15.83
C SER A 66 4.92 6.22 17.08
N ARG A 67 4.93 4.88 17.05
CA ARG A 67 5.43 4.05 18.17
C ARG A 67 6.96 3.98 18.24
N LEU A 68 7.64 4.10 17.11
CA LEU A 68 9.11 4.10 17.05
C LEU A 68 9.68 5.43 17.56
N MET A 69 9.07 6.54 17.14
CA MET A 69 9.43 7.88 17.61
C MET A 69 9.15 8.09 19.11
N ALA A 70 8.28 7.27 19.71
CA ALA A 70 8.05 7.30 21.16
C ALA A 70 9.31 6.91 21.96
N LEU A 71 10.23 6.10 21.39
CA LEU A 71 11.50 5.74 22.04
C LEU A 71 12.35 6.97 22.36
N GLN A 72 12.26 8.02 21.54
CA GLN A 72 12.93 9.29 21.79
C GLN A 72 12.30 10.07 22.92
N ARG A 73 10.96 10.08 23.02
CA ARG A 73 10.24 10.70 24.14
C ARG A 73 10.50 9.98 25.47
N MET A 74 10.71 8.67 25.42
CA MET A 74 11.03 7.83 26.57
C MET A 74 12.50 7.95 27.01
N GLY A 75 13.34 8.68 26.27
CA GLY A 75 14.77 8.80 26.57
C GLY A 75 15.57 7.52 26.31
N ILE A 76 15.04 6.57 25.55
CA ILE A 76 15.73 5.31 25.21
C ILE A 76 16.67 5.51 24.01
N VAL A 77 16.23 6.31 23.02
CA VAL A 77 17.01 6.62 21.81
C VAL A 77 16.96 8.11 21.56
N GLU A 78 18.08 8.82 21.72
CA GLU A 78 18.13 10.29 21.64
C GLU A 78 17.68 10.84 20.27
N ASN A 79 18.05 10.16 19.19
CA ASN A 79 17.70 10.55 17.83
C ASN A 79 17.37 9.30 17.01
N TYR A 80 16.08 8.96 16.97
CA TYR A 80 15.60 7.78 16.24
C TYR A 80 15.61 8.01 14.71
N GLU A 81 15.33 9.23 14.26
CA GLU A 81 15.24 9.58 12.83
C GLU A 81 16.54 9.32 12.05
N ARG A 82 17.70 9.41 12.72
CA ARG A 82 19.02 9.06 12.16
C ARG A 82 19.10 7.66 11.59
N ILE A 83 18.21 6.73 11.95
CA ILE A 83 18.16 5.40 11.35
C ILE A 83 18.05 5.45 9.81
N ARG A 84 17.46 6.52 9.26
CA ARG A 84 17.31 6.75 7.82
C ARG A 84 18.61 7.11 7.09
N ASP A 85 19.65 7.51 7.81
CA ASP A 85 20.93 7.86 7.21
C ASP A 85 21.81 6.63 6.96
N PHE A 86 21.47 5.50 7.58
CA PHE A 86 22.27 4.29 7.50
C PHE A 86 21.89 3.40 6.31
N SER A 87 22.92 2.74 5.77
CA SER A 87 22.79 1.67 4.77
C SER A 87 23.31 0.37 5.38
N VAL A 88 22.56 -0.71 5.22
CA VAL A 88 22.92 -2.05 5.73
C VAL A 88 22.94 -3.05 4.58
N ALA A 89 24.02 -3.82 4.46
CA ALA A 89 24.10 -4.96 3.56
C ALA A 89 23.80 -6.25 4.32
N ILE A 90 22.92 -7.10 3.78
CA ILE A 90 22.58 -8.42 4.30
C ILE A 90 22.95 -9.45 3.23
N VAL A 91 23.89 -10.32 3.55
CA VAL A 91 24.34 -11.41 2.68
C VAL A 91 23.75 -12.71 3.23
N GLY A 92 22.89 -13.35 2.44
CA GLY A 92 22.00 -14.44 2.83
C GLY A 92 20.64 -13.91 3.30
N ILE A 93 19.59 -14.16 2.53
CA ILE A 93 18.17 -13.84 2.74
C ILE A 93 17.38 -15.13 3.02
N GLY A 94 18.01 -16.07 3.71
CA GLY A 94 17.35 -17.23 4.31
C GLY A 94 16.50 -16.86 5.54
N GLY A 95 16.30 -17.80 6.46
CA GLY A 95 15.36 -17.60 7.58
C GLY A 95 15.69 -16.38 8.43
N VAL A 96 16.94 -16.27 8.87
CA VAL A 96 17.40 -15.13 9.68
C VAL A 96 17.48 -13.85 8.84
N GLY A 97 18.07 -13.92 7.65
CA GLY A 97 18.28 -12.75 6.79
C GLY A 97 16.99 -12.08 6.35
N SER A 98 15.98 -12.88 5.99
CA SER A 98 14.65 -12.38 5.60
C SER A 98 13.96 -11.64 6.73
N VAL A 99 14.02 -12.17 7.97
CA VAL A 99 13.43 -11.53 9.16
C VAL A 99 14.22 -10.28 9.56
N ALA A 100 15.55 -10.33 9.51
CA ALA A 100 16.39 -9.16 9.77
C ALA A 100 16.11 -8.02 8.78
N ALA A 101 15.98 -8.34 7.49
CA ALA A 101 15.59 -7.38 6.46
C ALA A 101 14.20 -6.78 6.72
N GLU A 102 13.23 -7.61 7.10
CA GLU A 102 11.88 -7.15 7.44
C GLU A 102 11.90 -6.19 8.65
N MET A 103 12.57 -6.57 9.73
CA MET A 103 12.66 -5.76 10.95
C MET A 103 13.32 -4.42 10.66
N LEU A 104 14.45 -4.39 9.95
CA LEU A 104 15.12 -3.15 9.57
C LEU A 104 14.24 -2.27 8.68
N THR A 105 13.51 -2.88 7.74
CA THR A 105 12.56 -2.17 6.88
C THR A 105 11.44 -1.53 7.70
N ARG A 106 10.85 -2.25 8.65
CA ARG A 106 9.79 -1.74 9.54
C ARG A 106 10.31 -0.65 10.48
N CYS A 107 11.55 -0.74 10.93
CA CYS A 107 12.21 0.31 11.72
C CYS A 107 12.49 1.58 10.91
N GLY A 108 12.46 1.51 9.58
CA GLY A 108 12.67 2.65 8.68
C GLY A 108 14.13 2.90 8.31
N ILE A 109 14.94 1.84 8.19
CA ILE A 109 16.32 1.93 7.70
C ILE A 109 16.39 2.67 6.35
N GLY A 110 17.44 3.45 6.14
CA GLY A 110 17.61 4.26 4.93
C GLY A 110 17.73 3.42 3.65
N ARG A 111 18.61 2.42 3.68
CA ARG A 111 18.85 1.54 2.54
C ARG A 111 19.23 0.13 2.97
N LEU A 112 18.66 -0.86 2.31
CA LEU A 112 19.09 -2.25 2.40
C LEU A 112 19.75 -2.69 1.08
N LEU A 113 20.86 -3.39 1.19
CA LEU A 113 21.49 -4.12 0.07
C LEU A 113 21.37 -5.60 0.39
N LEU A 114 20.58 -6.33 -0.40
CA LEU A 114 20.29 -7.74 -0.16
C LEU A 114 21.03 -8.59 -1.20
N TYR A 115 21.81 -9.56 -0.74
CA TYR A 115 22.52 -10.50 -1.60
C TYR A 115 22.14 -11.92 -1.20
N ASP A 116 21.46 -12.63 -2.08
CA ASP A 116 21.23 -14.07 -1.97
C ASP A 116 21.34 -14.68 -3.37
N TYR A 117 21.94 -15.87 -3.46
CA TYR A 117 22.02 -16.61 -4.71
C TYR A 117 20.93 -17.69 -4.82
N ASP A 118 20.27 -18.00 -3.70
CA ASP A 118 19.33 -19.12 -3.61
C ASP A 118 17.93 -18.73 -4.11
N THR A 119 17.12 -19.74 -4.42
CA THR A 119 15.72 -19.56 -4.83
C THR A 119 14.78 -20.06 -3.74
N VAL A 120 13.63 -19.41 -3.59
CA VAL A 120 12.62 -19.83 -2.61
C VAL A 120 11.96 -21.13 -3.04
N GLU A 121 12.02 -22.14 -2.19
CA GLU A 121 11.35 -23.43 -2.38
C GLU A 121 10.29 -23.70 -1.30
N LEU A 122 9.35 -24.61 -1.59
CA LEU A 122 8.33 -25.04 -0.63
C LEU A 122 8.94 -25.57 0.68
N ALA A 123 10.08 -26.26 0.61
CA ALA A 123 10.79 -26.76 1.77
C ALA A 123 11.29 -25.65 2.71
N ASN A 124 11.31 -24.40 2.26
CA ASN A 124 11.74 -23.26 3.07
C ASN A 124 10.58 -22.54 3.77
N MET A 125 9.32 -22.91 3.51
CA MET A 125 8.13 -22.24 4.05
C MET A 125 8.00 -22.35 5.58
N ASN A 126 8.70 -23.29 6.20
CA ASN A 126 8.74 -23.45 7.66
C ASN A 126 9.66 -22.43 8.37
N ARG A 127 10.49 -21.68 7.62
CA ARG A 127 11.55 -20.86 8.20
C ARG A 127 11.72 -19.48 7.55
N LEU A 128 11.27 -19.30 6.32
CA LEU A 128 11.39 -18.03 5.61
C LEU A 128 10.18 -17.15 5.82
N PHE A 129 10.38 -15.84 5.61
CA PHE A 129 9.29 -14.88 5.51
C PHE A 129 8.45 -15.04 4.22
N PHE A 130 9.03 -15.64 3.18
CA PHE A 130 8.38 -15.80 1.88
C PHE A 130 7.15 -16.71 1.96
N ARG A 131 6.22 -16.52 1.01
CA ARG A 131 4.95 -17.25 0.94
C ARG A 131 4.91 -18.08 -0.34
N PRO A 132 4.16 -19.20 -0.36
CA PRO A 132 3.85 -19.89 -1.61
C PRO A 132 3.08 -18.94 -2.53
N GLU A 133 3.34 -19.05 -3.83
CA GLU A 133 2.51 -18.45 -4.87
C GLU A 133 1.17 -19.19 -5.03
#